data_AF-A0A6P0RNB9-F1
#
_entry.id   AF-A0A6P0RNB9-F1
#
_cell.length_a   1.000
_cell.length_b   1.000
_cell.length_c   1.000
_cell.angle_alpha   90.00
_cell.angle_beta   90.00
_cell.angle_gamma   90.00
#
_symmetry.space_group_name_H-M   'P 1'
#
loop_
_entity.id
_entity.type
_entity.pdbx_description
1 polymer ?
#
loop_
_entity_poly.entity_id
_entity_poly.type
_entity_poly.pdbx_seq_one_letter_code
_entity_poly.pdbx_strand_id
1 'polypeptide(L)'
;MDSEKIYLNFPSCIEQEFPHEFSSAFQAVEQILKVITNKNFSSLEKKSPALKDNDWENYLKCSLIRVVHSLQILTNLGFKSGHILDLGSYFGNFSIPFAEKGFQVDACDSYSDYIEALDGVVKLLQQFGINILDFQDVGYDLGGIEPQTYDVVLCMGVIEHIPHTPRILLESIDRVLKPDGILVIDTPNLSYVYNRRKIMRGESALTPIEFQYNTELPFQGHHREYTINEIGWLLSQINQKILDYRLFNYSYYGIDYISGYDLENYKLMQKYPELREYILVVSQKNKHDDCYAENRRIIQNIDNFDYYSFYSEMLFKQKQKEEEMLFKQKQKEEEINKEMGALLFELNDIKEKNVFQLFRFLYQLEVKAQKINQFINQLIKG
;
A
#
# COMPACT_ATOMS: atom_id res chain seq x y z
N MET A 1 26.19 13.91 9.28
CA MET A 1 25.91 14.38 7.90
C MET A 1 24.44 14.73 7.88
N ASP A 2 24.09 15.98 7.61
CA ASP A 2 22.69 16.34 7.36
C ASP A 2 22.18 15.46 6.22
N SER A 3 21.29 14.53 6.54
CA SER A 3 20.72 13.61 5.57
C SER A 3 19.92 14.42 4.56
N GLU A 4 20.28 14.32 3.28
CA GLU A 4 19.51 14.86 2.16
C GLU A 4 18.02 14.57 2.33
N LYS A 5 17.18 15.60 2.12
CA LYS A 5 15.71 15.52 2.22
C LYS A 5 15.10 15.96 0.90
N ILE A 6 14.11 15.21 0.41
CA ILE A 6 13.24 15.61 -0.70
C ILE A 6 11.86 15.94 -0.15
N TYR A 7 11.37 17.15 -0.40
CA TYR A 7 10.00 17.54 -0.11
C TYR A 7 9.18 17.41 -1.39
N LEU A 8 8.19 16.51 -1.39
CA LEU A 8 7.31 16.37 -2.55
C LEU A 8 6.36 17.55 -2.68
N ASN A 9 6.10 18.32 -1.62
CA ASN A 9 5.13 19.43 -1.61
C ASN A 9 3.71 18.96 -1.98
N PHE A 10 3.24 17.89 -1.34
CA PHE A 10 1.85 17.45 -1.47
C PHE A 10 0.88 18.47 -0.83
N PRO A 11 -0.29 18.77 -1.43
CA PRO A 11 -0.82 18.20 -2.67
C PRO A 11 -0.36 18.91 -3.96
N SER A 12 0.36 20.02 -3.86
CA SER A 12 0.74 20.86 -5.01
C SER A 12 1.57 20.17 -6.09
N CYS A 13 2.38 19.16 -5.76
CA CYS A 13 3.07 18.37 -6.78
C CYS A 13 2.11 17.61 -7.70
N ILE A 14 1.02 17.06 -7.14
CA ILE A 14 0.01 16.37 -7.94
C ILE A 14 -0.75 17.38 -8.81
N GLU A 15 -1.07 18.56 -8.27
CA GLU A 15 -1.70 19.62 -9.05
C GLU A 15 -0.84 20.07 -10.23
N GLN A 16 0.48 20.18 -10.03
CA GLN A 16 1.42 20.56 -11.08
C GLN A 16 1.54 19.49 -12.17
N GLU A 17 1.51 18.20 -11.79
CA GLU A 17 1.62 17.08 -12.74
C GLU A 17 0.29 16.77 -13.45
N PHE A 18 -0.85 16.97 -12.77
CA PHE A 18 -2.20 16.65 -13.24
C PHE A 18 -3.16 17.84 -13.14
N PRO A 19 -2.87 18.99 -13.78
CA PRO A 19 -3.63 20.23 -13.57
C PRO A 19 -5.10 20.13 -14.00
N HIS A 20 -5.43 19.20 -14.90
CA HIS A 20 -6.80 19.03 -15.42
C HIS A 20 -7.65 18.06 -14.59
N GLU A 21 -7.01 17.10 -13.94
CA GLU A 21 -7.65 16.03 -13.16
C GLU A 21 -7.69 16.35 -11.66
N PHE A 22 -6.71 17.10 -11.16
CA PHE A 22 -6.48 17.35 -9.74
C PHE A 22 -7.70 17.91 -9.02
N SER A 23 -8.33 18.97 -9.55
CA SER A 23 -9.39 19.70 -8.83
C SER A 23 -10.56 18.80 -8.44
N SER A 24 -11.11 18.03 -9.39
CA SER A 24 -12.22 17.09 -9.11
C SER A 24 -11.81 15.97 -8.16
N ALA A 25 -10.59 15.44 -8.35
CA ALA A 25 -10.09 14.36 -7.50
C ALA A 25 -9.86 14.81 -6.05
N PHE A 26 -9.28 16.01 -5.85
CA PHE A 26 -9.02 16.57 -4.53
C PHE A 26 -10.31 17.02 -3.83
N GLN A 27 -11.27 17.60 -4.57
CA GLN A 27 -12.59 17.94 -4.02
C GLN A 27 -13.35 16.71 -3.55
N ALA A 28 -13.31 15.59 -4.28
CA ALA A 28 -13.91 14.35 -3.83
C ALA A 28 -13.30 13.85 -2.50
N VAL A 29 -11.98 13.88 -2.36
CA VAL A 29 -11.28 13.55 -1.11
C VAL A 29 -11.82 14.40 0.06
N GLU A 30 -11.90 15.72 -0.12
CA GLU A 30 -12.41 16.64 0.90
C GLU A 30 -13.88 16.37 1.27
N GLN A 31 -14.73 16.04 0.30
CA GLN A 31 -16.15 15.73 0.56
C GLN A 31 -16.31 14.39 1.31
N ILE A 32 -15.55 13.37 0.91
CA ILE A 32 -15.56 12.06 1.57
C ILE A 32 -15.07 12.22 3.01
N LEU A 33 -13.97 12.94 3.24
CA LEU A 33 -13.42 13.16 4.57
C LEU A 33 -14.43 13.77 5.54
N LYS A 34 -15.21 14.76 5.10
CA LYS A 34 -16.27 15.37 5.93
C LYS A 34 -17.31 14.35 6.41
N VAL A 35 -17.58 13.33 5.59
CA VAL A 35 -18.60 12.31 5.87
C VAL A 35 -18.05 11.18 6.74
N ILE A 36 -16.79 10.80 6.54
CA ILE A 36 -16.17 9.69 7.25
C ILE A 36 -15.49 10.10 8.57
N THR A 37 -15.23 11.39 8.78
CA THR A 37 -14.63 11.88 10.01
C THR A 37 -15.52 11.52 11.21
N ASN A 38 -14.92 10.90 12.24
CA ASN A 38 -15.60 10.38 13.44
C ASN A 38 -16.57 9.20 13.22
N LYS A 39 -16.54 8.54 12.04
CA LYS A 39 -17.25 7.27 11.85
C LYS A 39 -16.53 6.13 12.57
N ASN A 40 -17.32 5.12 12.97
CA ASN A 40 -16.81 3.90 13.57
C ASN A 40 -16.59 2.85 12.47
N PHE A 41 -15.33 2.45 12.27
CA PHE A 41 -14.93 1.47 11.27
C PHE A 41 -14.65 0.07 11.84
N SER A 42 -14.97 -0.17 13.12
CA SER A 42 -14.74 -1.46 13.79
C SER A 42 -15.39 -2.66 13.09
N SER A 43 -16.48 -2.47 12.35
CA SER A 43 -17.11 -3.54 11.56
C SER A 43 -16.21 -4.04 10.42
N LEU A 44 -15.44 -3.15 9.80
CA LEU A 44 -14.46 -3.49 8.75
C LEU A 44 -13.21 -4.14 9.35
N GLU A 45 -12.73 -3.60 10.48
CA GLU A 45 -11.53 -4.09 11.18
C GLU A 45 -11.63 -5.56 11.55
N LYS A 46 -12.84 -6.05 11.89
CA LYS A 46 -13.08 -7.46 12.24
C LYS A 46 -12.68 -8.43 11.13
N LYS A 47 -12.96 -8.05 9.88
CA LYS A 47 -12.69 -8.87 8.68
C LYS A 47 -11.40 -8.47 7.97
N SER A 48 -10.83 -7.31 8.30
CA SER A 48 -9.52 -6.85 7.83
C SER A 48 -8.74 -6.16 8.96
N PRO A 49 -8.03 -6.93 9.81
CA PRO A 49 -7.34 -6.39 10.99
C PRO A 49 -6.27 -5.35 10.68
N ALA A 50 -5.77 -5.30 9.45
CA ALA A 50 -4.84 -4.27 8.99
C ALA A 50 -5.46 -2.86 9.00
N LEU A 51 -6.79 -2.74 9.06
CA LEU A 51 -7.50 -1.46 9.11
C LEU A 51 -7.62 -0.86 10.52
N LYS A 52 -7.19 -1.60 11.54
CA LYS A 52 -7.27 -1.12 12.92
C LYS A 52 -6.44 0.15 13.09
N ASP A 53 -7.06 1.20 13.64
CA ASP A 53 -6.44 2.51 13.86
C ASP A 53 -5.91 3.15 12.56
N ASN A 54 -6.46 2.76 11.40
CA ASN A 54 -6.00 3.26 10.10
C ASN A 54 -6.20 4.76 9.95
N ASP A 55 -5.19 5.43 9.39
CA ASP A 55 -5.26 6.85 9.03
C ASP A 55 -6.00 7.03 7.71
N TRP A 56 -7.34 7.14 7.80
CA TRP A 56 -8.20 7.31 6.64
C TRP A 56 -7.98 8.63 5.90
N GLU A 57 -7.53 9.68 6.60
CA GLU A 57 -7.18 10.95 5.98
C GLU A 57 -5.98 10.80 5.07
N ASN A 58 -4.93 10.18 5.60
CA ASN A 58 -3.73 9.89 4.83
C ASN A 58 -4.01 8.90 3.69
N TYR A 59 -4.83 7.87 3.92
CA TYR A 59 -5.27 6.93 2.88
C TYR A 59 -5.95 7.66 1.72
N LEU A 60 -6.96 8.49 1.98
CA LEU A 60 -7.69 9.19 0.92
C LEU A 60 -6.79 10.20 0.19
N LYS A 61 -5.93 10.91 0.91
CA LYS A 61 -4.95 11.83 0.32
C LYS A 61 -3.96 11.11 -0.59
N CYS A 62 -3.40 9.98 -0.15
CA CYS A 62 -2.51 9.18 -0.99
C CYS A 62 -3.25 8.61 -2.20
N SER A 63 -4.52 8.21 -2.05
CA SER A 63 -5.34 7.69 -3.15
C SER A 63 -5.62 8.70 -4.25
N LEU A 64 -5.35 9.99 -4.04
CA LEU A 64 -5.45 11.02 -5.07
C LEU A 64 -4.62 10.67 -6.31
N ILE A 65 -3.40 10.13 -6.15
CA ILE A 65 -2.54 9.79 -7.29
C ILE A 65 -3.16 8.70 -8.19
N ARG A 66 -3.87 7.75 -7.58
CA ARG A 66 -4.56 6.66 -8.30
C ARG A 66 -5.69 7.23 -9.15
N VAL A 67 -6.45 8.16 -8.59
CA VAL A 67 -7.58 8.82 -9.25
C VAL A 67 -7.12 9.66 -10.44
N VAL A 68 -6.12 10.53 -10.25
CA VAL A 68 -5.65 11.42 -11.34
C VAL A 68 -5.01 10.64 -12.49
N HIS A 69 -4.25 9.57 -12.20
CA HIS A 69 -3.74 8.69 -13.26
C HIS A 69 -4.87 8.03 -14.04
N SER A 70 -5.90 7.55 -13.36
CA SER A 70 -7.05 6.90 -14.00
C SER A 70 -7.82 7.87 -14.90
N LEU A 71 -8.11 9.08 -14.41
CA LEU A 71 -8.77 10.14 -15.20
C LEU A 71 -7.94 10.55 -16.41
N GLN A 72 -6.63 10.71 -16.24
CA GLN A 72 -5.73 11.16 -17.31
C GLN A 72 -5.62 10.10 -18.42
N ILE A 73 -5.43 8.82 -18.08
CA ILE A 73 -5.35 7.76 -19.09
C ILE A 73 -6.65 7.66 -19.87
N LEU A 74 -7.80 7.67 -19.19
CA LEU A 74 -9.10 7.62 -19.86
C LEU A 74 -9.32 8.82 -20.79
N THR A 75 -8.97 10.02 -20.33
CA THR A 75 -9.04 11.25 -21.15
C THR A 75 -8.14 11.14 -22.38
N ASN A 76 -6.91 10.65 -22.22
CA ASN A 76 -5.95 10.48 -23.32
C ASN A 76 -6.39 9.43 -24.34
N LEU A 77 -7.10 8.39 -23.90
CA LEU A 77 -7.71 7.39 -24.77
C LEU A 77 -9.02 7.87 -25.42
N GLY A 78 -9.47 9.09 -25.11
CA GLY A 78 -10.66 9.71 -25.72
C GLY A 78 -11.98 9.41 -25.00
N PHE A 79 -11.94 8.73 -23.86
CA PHE A 79 -13.13 8.47 -23.03
C PHE A 79 -13.43 9.73 -22.19
N LYS A 80 -14.46 10.48 -22.61
CA LYS A 80 -14.90 11.74 -21.95
C LYS A 80 -16.32 11.66 -21.39
N SER A 81 -17.03 10.59 -21.69
CA SER A 81 -18.40 10.31 -21.26
C SER A 81 -18.65 8.81 -21.44
N GLY A 82 -19.68 8.29 -20.78
CA GLY A 82 -20.08 6.89 -20.88
C GLY A 82 -20.63 6.39 -19.55
N HIS A 83 -20.93 5.09 -19.50
CA HIS A 83 -21.39 4.41 -18.30
C HIS A 83 -20.23 3.65 -17.65
N ILE A 84 -19.94 3.98 -16.40
CA ILE A 84 -18.86 3.40 -15.59
C ILE A 84 -19.43 2.52 -14.49
N LEU A 85 -18.84 1.35 -14.30
CA LEU A 85 -18.94 0.57 -13.06
C LEU A 85 -17.69 0.82 -12.21
N ASP A 86 -17.86 1.38 -11.02
CA ASP A 86 -16.82 1.42 -9.98
C ASP A 86 -16.98 0.19 -9.08
N LEU A 87 -16.22 -0.86 -9.38
CA LEU A 87 -16.30 -2.17 -8.72
C LEU A 87 -15.42 -2.17 -7.47
N GLY A 88 -16.03 -2.36 -6.29
CA GLY A 88 -15.32 -2.15 -5.02
C GLY A 88 -15.16 -0.66 -4.70
N SER A 89 -16.23 0.10 -4.94
CA SER A 89 -16.24 1.56 -4.87
C SER A 89 -15.93 2.12 -3.48
N TYR A 90 -16.19 1.37 -2.41
CA TYR A 90 -15.87 1.69 -1.02
C TYR A 90 -16.32 3.09 -0.57
N PHE A 91 -15.42 4.08 -0.56
CA PHE A 91 -15.72 5.48 -0.23
C PHE A 91 -16.14 6.34 -1.43
N GLY A 92 -16.04 5.80 -2.65
CA GLY A 92 -16.34 6.45 -3.91
C GLY A 92 -15.33 7.52 -4.34
N ASN A 93 -14.06 7.37 -3.94
CA ASN A 93 -12.99 8.27 -4.34
C ASN A 93 -12.69 8.22 -5.86
N PHE A 94 -13.10 7.16 -6.57
CA PHE A 94 -13.15 7.12 -8.03
C PHE A 94 -14.52 7.54 -8.55
N SER A 95 -15.59 7.01 -7.96
CA SER A 95 -16.98 7.32 -8.32
C SER A 95 -17.27 8.83 -8.46
N ILE A 96 -16.94 9.64 -7.45
CA ILE A 96 -17.28 11.09 -7.45
C ILE A 96 -16.54 11.85 -8.57
N PRO A 97 -15.20 11.77 -8.70
CA PRO A 97 -14.50 12.49 -9.78
C PRO A 97 -14.95 12.09 -11.18
N PHE A 98 -15.29 10.82 -11.42
CA PHE A 98 -15.82 10.38 -12.71
C PHE A 98 -17.23 10.93 -12.98
N ALA A 99 -18.11 10.97 -11.99
CA ALA A 99 -19.43 11.59 -12.11
C ALA A 99 -19.32 13.10 -12.43
N GLU A 100 -18.43 13.83 -11.74
CA GLU A 100 -18.17 15.25 -12.01
C GLU A 100 -17.61 15.52 -13.41
N LYS A 101 -16.88 14.55 -14.00
CA LYS A 101 -16.39 14.61 -15.38
C LYS A 101 -17.45 14.25 -16.42
N GLY A 102 -18.69 13.98 -16.01
CA GLY A 102 -19.84 13.78 -16.90
C GLY A 102 -20.10 12.31 -17.26
N PHE A 103 -19.50 11.36 -16.55
CA PHE A 103 -19.87 9.94 -16.69
C PHE A 103 -21.12 9.61 -15.89
N GLN A 104 -21.91 8.67 -16.39
CA GLN A 104 -22.89 7.97 -15.58
C GLN A 104 -22.14 6.91 -14.77
N VAL A 105 -22.30 6.88 -13.45
CA VAL A 105 -21.53 5.99 -12.57
C VAL A 105 -22.48 5.10 -11.77
N ASP A 106 -22.21 3.80 -11.81
CA ASP A 106 -22.72 2.82 -10.87
C ASP A 106 -21.59 2.45 -9.91
N ALA A 107 -21.78 2.73 -8.61
CA ALA A 107 -20.86 2.38 -7.54
C ALA A 107 -21.29 1.06 -6.90
N CYS A 108 -20.47 0.03 -6.99
CA CYS A 108 -20.77 -1.31 -6.46
C CYS A 108 -19.86 -1.66 -5.28
N ASP A 109 -20.44 -2.04 -4.14
CA ASP A 109 -19.70 -2.56 -2.98
C ASP A 109 -20.62 -3.37 -2.04
N SER A 110 -20.09 -3.91 -0.94
CA SER A 110 -20.83 -4.57 0.14
C SER A 110 -21.40 -3.54 1.13
N TYR A 111 -22.11 -2.52 0.63
CA TYR A 111 -22.59 -1.40 1.45
C TYR A 111 -23.49 -1.86 2.60
N SER A 112 -24.35 -2.84 2.36
CA SER A 112 -25.28 -3.42 3.33
C SER A 112 -24.56 -4.14 4.47
N ASP A 113 -23.42 -4.79 4.19
CA ASP A 113 -22.58 -5.44 5.21
C ASP A 113 -21.94 -4.42 6.16
N TYR A 114 -21.73 -3.18 5.70
CA TYR A 114 -20.97 -2.14 6.39
C TYR A 114 -21.76 -0.85 6.59
N ILE A 115 -23.08 -0.93 6.67
CA ILE A 115 -23.95 0.26 6.71
C ILE A 115 -23.62 1.20 7.87
N GLU A 116 -23.21 0.70 9.03
CA GLU A 116 -22.81 1.54 10.18
C GLU A 116 -21.62 2.45 9.88
N ALA A 117 -20.71 1.97 9.03
CA ALA A 117 -19.52 2.70 8.60
C ALA A 117 -19.78 3.56 7.34
N LEU A 118 -20.59 3.04 6.40
CA LEU A 118 -20.69 3.57 5.04
C LEU A 118 -22.01 4.29 4.72
N ASP A 119 -22.99 4.39 5.63
CA ASP A 119 -24.28 5.06 5.35
C ASP A 119 -24.13 6.50 4.86
N GLY A 120 -23.18 7.24 5.45
CA GLY A 120 -22.89 8.61 5.07
C GLY A 120 -22.31 8.69 3.67
N VAL A 121 -21.44 7.74 3.33
CA VAL A 121 -20.83 7.64 1.99
C VAL A 121 -21.91 7.35 0.96
N VAL A 122 -22.78 6.37 1.20
CA VAL A 122 -23.90 6.06 0.29
C VAL A 122 -24.75 7.29 0.01
N LYS A 123 -25.10 8.08 1.04
CA LYS A 123 -25.84 9.34 0.88
C LYS A 123 -25.06 10.37 0.09
N LEU A 124 -23.74 10.48 0.29
CA LEU A 124 -22.87 11.39 -0.45
C LEU A 124 -22.87 11.01 -1.94
N LEU A 125 -22.65 9.74 -2.28
CA LEU A 125 -22.63 9.27 -3.66
C LEU A 125 -23.96 9.54 -4.37
N GLN A 126 -25.09 9.30 -3.70
CA GLN A 126 -26.41 9.63 -4.23
C GLN A 126 -26.60 11.14 -4.50
N GLN A 127 -25.99 12.03 -3.70
CA GLN A 127 -26.02 13.48 -3.96
C GLN A 127 -25.27 13.87 -5.25
N PHE A 128 -24.27 13.09 -5.65
CA PHE A 128 -23.58 13.22 -6.94
C PHE A 128 -24.33 12.53 -8.10
N GLY A 129 -25.53 12.00 -7.85
CA GLY A 129 -26.32 11.29 -8.87
C GLY A 129 -25.77 9.91 -9.23
N ILE A 130 -24.93 9.34 -8.38
CA ILE A 130 -24.29 8.03 -8.57
C ILE A 130 -25.28 6.96 -8.16
N ASN A 131 -25.46 5.95 -9.02
CA ASN A 131 -26.30 4.81 -8.73
C ASN A 131 -25.56 3.84 -7.80
N ILE A 132 -26.26 3.28 -6.81
CA ILE A 132 -25.65 2.41 -5.79
C ILE A 132 -26.07 0.97 -6.07
N LEU A 133 -25.09 0.10 -6.24
CA LEU A 133 -25.26 -1.34 -6.38
C LEU A 133 -24.67 -2.03 -5.16
N ASP A 134 -25.37 -3.02 -4.61
CA ASP A 134 -24.87 -3.85 -3.53
C ASP A 134 -24.51 -5.25 -4.04
N PHE A 135 -23.37 -5.79 -3.63
CA PHE A 135 -23.00 -7.16 -3.98
C PHE A 135 -24.00 -8.21 -3.50
N GLN A 136 -24.79 -7.94 -2.45
CA GLN A 136 -25.90 -8.82 -2.05
C GLN A 136 -27.00 -8.91 -3.12
N ASP A 137 -27.19 -7.85 -3.90
CA ASP A 137 -28.23 -7.77 -4.94
C ASP A 137 -27.70 -8.24 -6.31
N VAL A 138 -26.49 -7.81 -6.69
CA VAL A 138 -25.93 -8.08 -8.03
C VAL A 138 -25.04 -9.32 -8.08
N GLY A 139 -24.63 -9.85 -6.93
CA GLY A 139 -23.69 -10.97 -6.80
C GLY A 139 -22.22 -10.56 -7.00
N TYR A 140 -21.31 -11.24 -6.31
CA TYR A 140 -19.85 -11.06 -6.48
C TYR A 140 -19.35 -11.45 -7.88
N ASP A 141 -20.12 -12.24 -8.62
CA ASP A 141 -19.89 -12.57 -10.03
C ASP A 141 -20.61 -11.61 -10.99
N LEU A 142 -21.18 -10.52 -10.47
CA LEU A 142 -21.95 -9.52 -11.21
C LEU A 142 -23.15 -10.11 -11.98
N GLY A 143 -23.64 -11.29 -11.59
CA GLY A 143 -24.70 -12.01 -12.31
C GLY A 143 -26.02 -11.24 -12.44
N GLY A 144 -26.29 -10.30 -11.52
CA GLY A 144 -27.44 -9.40 -11.57
C GLY A 144 -27.28 -8.20 -12.52
N ILE A 145 -26.13 -8.06 -13.18
CA ILE A 145 -25.86 -7.03 -14.19
C ILE A 145 -25.90 -7.67 -15.58
N GLU A 146 -26.61 -7.04 -16.51
CA GLU A 146 -26.68 -7.48 -17.90
C GLU A 146 -25.29 -7.48 -18.58
N PRO A 147 -25.05 -8.39 -19.55
CA PRO A 147 -23.84 -8.31 -20.38
C PRO A 147 -23.79 -7.01 -21.18
N GLN A 148 -22.58 -6.53 -21.46
CA GLN A 148 -22.33 -5.37 -22.35
C GLN A 148 -23.03 -4.06 -21.90
N THR A 149 -23.11 -3.82 -20.58
CA THR A 149 -23.68 -2.62 -19.99
C THR A 149 -22.70 -1.44 -19.96
N TYR A 150 -21.43 -1.68 -19.64
CA TYR A 150 -20.49 -0.61 -19.30
C TYR A 150 -19.50 -0.28 -20.42
N ASP A 151 -19.24 1.02 -20.58
CA ASP A 151 -18.16 1.54 -21.43
C ASP A 151 -16.81 1.42 -20.71
N VAL A 152 -16.81 1.56 -19.38
CA VAL A 152 -15.63 1.43 -18.52
C VAL A 152 -15.98 0.62 -17.27
N VAL A 153 -15.12 -0.31 -16.88
CA VAL A 153 -15.14 -0.91 -15.54
C VAL A 153 -13.86 -0.50 -14.82
N LEU A 154 -14.00 0.09 -13.64
CA LEU A 154 -12.89 0.37 -12.72
C LEU A 154 -12.82 -0.78 -11.71
N CYS A 155 -11.66 -1.42 -11.60
CA CYS A 155 -11.37 -2.49 -10.65
C CYS A 155 -10.15 -2.05 -9.83
N MET A 156 -10.39 -1.20 -8.83
CA MET A 156 -9.34 -0.37 -8.24
C MET A 156 -8.96 -0.83 -6.83
N GLY A 157 -7.94 -1.68 -6.70
CA GLY A 157 -7.50 -2.23 -5.42
C GLY A 157 -8.48 -3.28 -4.91
N VAL A 158 -8.93 -4.14 -5.82
CA VAL A 158 -9.96 -5.16 -5.59
C VAL A 158 -9.40 -6.56 -5.80
N ILE A 159 -8.58 -6.76 -6.85
CA ILE A 159 -8.14 -8.07 -7.28
C ILE A 159 -7.28 -8.77 -6.20
N GLU A 160 -6.54 -8.01 -5.40
CA GLU A 160 -5.72 -8.50 -4.29
C GLU A 160 -6.54 -9.06 -3.12
N HIS A 161 -7.81 -8.71 -3.03
CA HIS A 161 -8.74 -9.18 -2.00
C HIS A 161 -9.45 -10.47 -2.38
N ILE A 162 -9.27 -10.99 -3.61
CA ILE A 162 -9.94 -12.21 -4.05
C ILE A 162 -9.29 -13.45 -3.41
N PRO A 163 -10.02 -14.22 -2.57
CA PRO A 163 -9.44 -15.30 -1.76
C PRO A 163 -9.09 -16.56 -2.55
N HIS A 164 -9.63 -16.69 -3.76
CA HIS A 164 -9.52 -17.90 -4.58
C HIS A 164 -8.94 -17.55 -5.95
N THR A 165 -9.50 -18.12 -7.02
CA THR A 165 -9.11 -17.74 -8.36
C THR A 165 -9.71 -16.37 -8.72
N PRO A 166 -8.92 -15.41 -9.25
CA PRO A 166 -9.47 -14.16 -9.79
C PRO A 166 -10.21 -14.37 -11.12
N ARG A 167 -10.26 -15.61 -11.65
CA ARG A 167 -10.90 -15.92 -12.94
C ARG A 167 -12.36 -15.49 -12.99
N ILE A 168 -13.15 -15.79 -11.95
CA ILE A 168 -14.59 -15.46 -11.94
C ILE A 168 -14.77 -13.95 -12.02
N LEU A 169 -14.04 -13.17 -11.20
CA LEU A 169 -14.04 -11.71 -11.25
C LEU A 169 -13.73 -11.20 -12.66
N LEU A 170 -12.65 -11.70 -13.26
CA LEU A 170 -12.20 -11.25 -14.60
C LEU A 170 -13.19 -11.61 -15.70
N GLU A 171 -13.74 -12.82 -15.70
CA GLU A 171 -14.78 -13.25 -16.65
C GLU A 171 -16.07 -12.44 -16.50
N SER A 172 -16.44 -12.10 -15.26
CA SER A 172 -17.61 -11.25 -14.96
C SER A 172 -17.43 -9.82 -15.43
N ILE A 173 -16.25 -9.22 -15.17
CA ILE A 173 -15.89 -7.90 -15.69
C ILE A 173 -15.94 -7.90 -17.22
N ASP A 174 -15.32 -8.90 -17.86
CA ASP A 174 -15.32 -8.99 -19.31
C ASP A 174 -16.74 -9.10 -19.88
N ARG A 175 -17.60 -9.90 -19.25
CA ARG A 175 -19.01 -10.05 -19.67
C ARG A 175 -19.79 -8.74 -19.63
N VAL A 176 -19.68 -7.96 -18.55
CA VAL A 176 -20.44 -6.69 -18.39
C VAL A 176 -19.87 -5.54 -19.22
N LEU A 177 -18.63 -5.65 -19.70
CA LEU A 177 -18.05 -4.69 -20.64
C LEU A 177 -18.66 -4.79 -22.03
N LYS A 178 -18.97 -3.63 -22.62
CA LYS A 178 -19.32 -3.50 -24.05
C LYS A 178 -18.19 -4.03 -24.96
N PRO A 179 -18.47 -4.34 -26.24
CA PRO A 179 -17.44 -4.83 -27.17
C PRO A 179 -16.21 -3.95 -27.30
N ASP A 180 -16.38 -2.62 -27.29
CA ASP A 180 -15.28 -1.64 -27.30
C ASP A 180 -15.06 -1.02 -25.89
N GLY A 181 -15.64 -1.59 -24.84
CA GLY A 181 -15.46 -1.14 -23.46
C GLY A 181 -14.09 -1.49 -22.91
N ILE A 182 -13.65 -0.74 -21.90
CA ILE A 182 -12.31 -0.87 -21.32
C ILE A 182 -12.34 -1.20 -19.83
N LEU A 183 -11.38 -2.00 -19.39
CA LEU A 183 -11.09 -2.25 -17.98
C LEU A 183 -9.94 -1.35 -17.55
N VAL A 184 -10.12 -0.64 -16.43
CA VAL A 184 -9.05 0.03 -15.69
C VAL A 184 -8.85 -0.77 -14.40
N ILE A 185 -7.69 -1.38 -14.24
CA ILE A 185 -7.36 -2.20 -13.08
C ILE A 185 -6.12 -1.68 -12.39
N ASP A 186 -6.17 -1.55 -11.06
CA ASP A 186 -5.00 -1.25 -10.25
C ASP A 186 -4.85 -2.20 -9.06
N THR A 187 -3.61 -2.37 -8.61
CA THR A 187 -3.25 -3.28 -7.50
C THR A 187 -1.87 -2.90 -6.94
N PRO A 188 -1.60 -3.20 -5.66
CA PRO A 188 -0.25 -3.17 -5.11
C PRO A 188 0.70 -4.06 -5.92
N ASN A 189 1.93 -3.57 -6.11
CA ASN A 189 2.98 -4.26 -6.83
C ASN A 189 3.81 -5.16 -5.90
N LEU A 190 3.72 -6.47 -6.07
CA LEU A 190 4.53 -7.44 -5.32
C LEU A 190 6.05 -7.19 -5.52
N SER A 191 6.45 -6.62 -6.66
CA SER A 191 7.84 -6.26 -6.98
C SER A 191 8.35 -4.97 -6.35
N TYR A 192 7.54 -4.29 -5.52
CA TYR A 192 7.91 -3.07 -4.80
C TYR A 192 9.25 -3.21 -4.08
N VAL A 193 10.09 -2.17 -4.13
CA VAL A 193 11.46 -2.22 -3.60
C VAL A 193 11.51 -2.63 -2.10
N TYR A 194 10.53 -2.22 -1.30
CA TYR A 194 10.45 -2.60 0.11
C TYR A 194 10.14 -4.09 0.28
N ASN A 195 9.28 -4.66 -0.56
CA ASN A 195 8.98 -6.10 -0.57
C ASN A 195 10.21 -6.93 -0.94
N ARG A 196 10.98 -6.51 -1.95
CA ARG A 196 12.27 -7.16 -2.30
C ARG A 196 13.25 -7.14 -1.14
N ARG A 197 13.33 -6.01 -0.44
CA ARG A 197 14.19 -5.84 0.73
C ARG A 197 13.74 -6.68 1.93
N LYS A 198 12.43 -6.83 2.17
CA LYS A 198 11.87 -7.77 3.17
C LYS A 198 12.32 -9.20 2.88
N ILE A 199 12.08 -9.67 1.65
CA ILE A 199 12.44 -11.03 1.21
C ILE A 199 13.94 -11.30 1.40
N MET A 200 14.80 -10.34 1.07
CA MET A 200 16.25 -10.49 1.26
C MET A 200 16.68 -10.61 2.73
N ARG A 201 15.88 -10.10 3.67
CA ARG A 201 16.07 -10.29 5.11
C ARG A 201 15.42 -11.58 5.64
N GLY A 202 14.80 -12.37 4.78
CA GLY A 202 14.03 -13.56 5.18
C GLY A 202 12.63 -13.24 5.72
N GLU A 203 12.13 -12.02 5.50
CA GLU A 203 10.79 -11.59 5.88
C GLU A 203 9.79 -11.84 4.74
N SER A 204 8.51 -12.06 5.08
CA SER A 204 7.43 -12.15 4.08
C SER A 204 7.17 -10.80 3.41
N ALA A 205 6.87 -10.82 2.11
CA ALA A 205 6.31 -9.66 1.40
C ALA A 205 4.78 -9.54 1.55
N LEU A 206 4.12 -10.61 2.00
CA LEU A 206 2.67 -10.66 2.16
C LEU A 206 2.23 -10.03 3.49
N THR A 207 0.92 -9.83 3.63
CA THR A 207 0.27 -9.46 4.90
C THR A 207 0.78 -10.32 6.06
N PRO A 208 1.06 -9.75 7.25
CA PRO A 208 1.39 -10.53 8.44
C PRO A 208 0.40 -11.66 8.65
N ILE A 209 0.91 -12.89 8.79
CA ILE A 209 0.07 -14.09 8.86
C ILE A 209 -0.83 -14.09 10.10
N GLU A 210 -0.43 -13.38 11.13
CA GLU A 210 -1.19 -13.16 12.36
C GLU A 210 -2.50 -12.42 12.10
N PHE A 211 -2.54 -11.51 11.11
CA PHE A 211 -3.78 -10.83 10.75
C PHE A 211 -4.77 -11.84 10.16
N GLN A 212 -4.33 -12.65 9.19
CA GLN A 212 -5.17 -13.68 8.61
C GLN A 212 -5.61 -14.73 9.64
N TYR A 213 -4.71 -15.14 10.54
CA TYR A 213 -4.98 -16.15 11.57
C TYR A 213 -6.02 -15.69 12.61
N ASN A 214 -5.97 -14.42 13.03
CA ASN A 214 -6.83 -13.89 14.09
C ASN A 214 -8.11 -13.21 13.56
N THR A 215 -8.36 -13.22 12.25
CA THR A 215 -9.51 -12.54 11.64
C THR A 215 -10.83 -13.26 11.90
N GLU A 216 -11.90 -12.50 12.10
CA GLU A 216 -13.27 -13.03 12.00
C GLU A 216 -13.59 -13.38 10.54
N LEU A 217 -14.06 -14.60 10.29
CA LEU A 217 -14.28 -15.07 8.93
C LEU A 217 -15.40 -14.29 8.21
N PRO A 218 -15.25 -13.98 6.91
CA PRO A 218 -14.09 -14.26 6.07
C PRO A 218 -12.97 -13.21 6.20
N PHE A 219 -11.72 -13.61 5.95
CA PHE A 219 -10.60 -12.67 5.80
C PHE A 219 -10.73 -11.85 4.52
N GLN A 220 -10.77 -10.53 4.66
CA GLN A 220 -10.95 -9.55 3.60
C GLN A 220 -9.72 -8.63 3.39
N GLY A 221 -8.57 -8.96 3.98
CA GLY A 221 -7.30 -8.30 3.63
C GLY A 221 -6.72 -8.80 2.31
N HIS A 222 -5.47 -8.43 2.01
CA HIS A 222 -4.80 -8.89 0.79
C HIS A 222 -4.48 -10.39 0.88
N HIS A 223 -4.99 -11.17 -0.08
CA HIS A 223 -4.67 -12.58 -0.28
C HIS A 223 -3.49 -12.76 -1.23
N ARG A 224 -3.36 -11.89 -2.24
CA ARG A 224 -2.26 -11.91 -3.21
C ARG A 224 -2.00 -10.53 -3.77
N GLU A 225 -0.76 -10.07 -3.70
CA GLU A 225 -0.29 -8.95 -4.51
C GLU A 225 0.29 -9.46 -5.84
N TYR A 226 0.28 -8.62 -6.87
CA TYR A 226 0.62 -9.02 -8.23
C TYR A 226 1.83 -8.27 -8.76
N THR A 227 2.49 -8.86 -9.75
CA THR A 227 3.44 -8.16 -10.62
C THR A 227 2.76 -7.73 -11.92
N ILE A 228 3.31 -6.73 -12.60
CA ILE A 228 2.79 -6.27 -13.90
C ILE A 228 2.72 -7.40 -14.95
N ASN A 229 3.67 -8.34 -14.90
CA ASN A 229 3.68 -9.52 -15.79
C ASN A 229 2.50 -10.46 -15.52
N GLU A 230 2.13 -10.64 -14.25
CA GLU A 230 0.98 -11.46 -13.87
C GLU A 230 -0.33 -10.79 -14.27
N ILE A 231 -0.45 -9.46 -14.10
CA ILE A 231 -1.60 -8.70 -14.59
C ILE A 231 -1.73 -8.85 -16.11
N GLY A 232 -0.63 -8.71 -16.87
CA GLY A 232 -0.66 -8.90 -18.32
C GLY A 232 -1.05 -10.32 -18.75
N TRP A 233 -0.66 -11.34 -18.00
CA TRP A 233 -1.08 -12.73 -18.24
C TRP A 233 -2.55 -12.96 -17.87
N LEU A 234 -3.04 -12.38 -16.78
CA LEU A 234 -4.45 -12.48 -16.37
C LEU A 234 -5.37 -11.85 -17.41
N LEU A 235 -5.02 -10.66 -17.91
CA LEU A 235 -5.77 -9.98 -18.97
C LEU A 235 -5.79 -10.80 -20.27
N SER A 236 -4.72 -11.54 -20.58
CA SER A 236 -4.75 -12.42 -21.76
C SER A 236 -5.66 -13.63 -21.58
N GLN A 237 -5.99 -14.05 -20.36
CA GLN A 237 -6.94 -15.16 -20.13
C GLN A 237 -8.38 -14.77 -20.49
N ILE A 238 -8.71 -13.49 -20.46
CA ILE A 238 -10.00 -12.94 -20.89
C ILE A 238 -9.90 -12.25 -22.26
N ASN A 239 -8.87 -12.58 -23.04
CA ASN A 239 -8.59 -12.02 -24.37
C ASN A 239 -8.61 -10.47 -24.42
N GLN A 240 -8.10 -9.82 -23.38
CA GLN A 240 -7.97 -8.37 -23.36
C GLN A 240 -6.54 -7.91 -23.67
N LYS A 241 -6.45 -6.96 -24.59
CA LYS A 241 -5.21 -6.30 -24.97
C LYS A 241 -4.96 -5.09 -24.08
N ILE A 242 -3.73 -4.92 -23.62
CA ILE A 242 -3.29 -3.73 -22.89
C ILE A 242 -3.21 -2.54 -23.85
N LEU A 243 -3.79 -1.41 -23.44
CA LEU A 243 -3.72 -0.13 -24.14
C LEU A 243 -2.67 0.79 -23.54
N ASP A 244 -2.59 0.84 -22.21
CA ASP A 244 -1.63 1.66 -21.47
C ASP A 244 -1.40 1.06 -20.07
N TYR A 245 -0.29 1.43 -19.42
CA TYR A 245 -0.04 1.11 -18.02
C TYR A 245 0.81 2.20 -17.34
N ARG A 246 0.69 2.28 -16.01
CA ARG A 246 1.48 3.16 -15.15
C ARG A 246 2.00 2.38 -13.95
N LEU A 247 3.23 2.70 -13.57
CA LEU A 247 3.85 2.28 -12.33
C LEU A 247 4.20 3.54 -11.56
N PHE A 248 3.66 3.69 -10.36
CA PHE A 248 3.80 4.90 -9.55
C PHE A 248 3.89 4.56 -8.08
N ASN A 249 4.36 5.53 -7.28
CA ASN A 249 4.38 5.37 -5.84
C ASN A 249 3.13 6.00 -5.23
N TYR A 250 2.66 5.44 -4.12
CA TYR A 250 1.42 5.83 -3.46
C TYR A 250 1.71 6.41 -2.07
N SER A 251 2.49 5.70 -1.25
CA SER A 251 2.70 6.01 0.17
C SER A 251 3.55 7.26 0.43
N TYR A 252 4.36 7.70 -0.54
CA TYR A 252 5.21 8.89 -0.35
C TYR A 252 4.43 10.20 -0.28
N TYR A 253 3.18 10.24 -0.75
CA TYR A 253 2.34 11.43 -0.62
C TYR A 253 1.79 11.62 0.79
N GLY A 254 1.96 10.63 1.66
CA GLY A 254 1.57 10.67 3.07
C GLY A 254 2.66 11.07 4.04
N ILE A 255 3.83 11.48 3.57
CA ILE A 255 4.95 11.92 4.41
C ILE A 255 5.43 13.32 4.04
N ASP A 256 5.89 14.09 5.03
CA ASP A 256 6.34 15.48 4.82
C ASP A 256 7.57 15.57 3.91
N TYR A 257 8.52 14.63 4.08
CA TYR A 257 9.74 14.57 3.31
C TYR A 257 10.31 13.15 3.25
N ILE A 258 11.02 12.87 2.16
CA ILE A 258 11.72 11.62 1.91
C ILE A 258 13.17 11.80 2.36
N SER A 259 13.68 10.90 3.20
CA SER A 259 15.07 10.95 3.69
C SER A 259 15.63 9.56 4.00
N GLY A 260 16.93 9.49 4.24
CA GLY A 260 17.61 8.27 4.69
C GLY A 260 17.33 7.08 3.77
N TYR A 261 16.82 5.99 4.35
CA TYR A 261 16.54 4.75 3.62
C TYR A 261 15.48 4.93 2.53
N ASP A 262 14.46 5.73 2.80
CA ASP A 262 13.34 5.94 1.89
C ASP A 262 13.75 6.77 0.68
N LEU A 263 14.75 7.65 0.85
CA LEU A 263 15.34 8.45 -0.23
C LEU A 263 16.15 7.58 -1.20
N GLU A 264 16.90 6.61 -0.70
CA GLU A 264 17.60 5.65 -1.55
C GLU A 264 16.62 4.84 -2.39
N ASN A 265 15.56 4.33 -1.75
CA ASN A 265 14.49 3.59 -2.42
C ASN A 265 13.79 4.46 -3.46
N TYR A 266 13.48 5.71 -3.12
CA TYR A 266 12.87 6.66 -4.04
C TYR A 266 13.75 6.88 -5.27
N LYS A 267 15.07 7.12 -5.10
CA LYS A 267 16.03 7.27 -6.22
C LYS A 267 16.10 6.01 -7.10
N LEU A 268 16.06 4.82 -6.49
CA LEU A 268 16.00 3.57 -7.22
C LEU A 268 14.72 3.46 -8.06
N MET A 269 13.57 3.81 -7.50
CA MET A 269 12.28 3.79 -8.20
C MET A 269 12.13 4.87 -9.28
N GLN A 270 12.92 5.95 -9.19
CA GLN A 270 13.04 6.92 -10.29
C GLN A 270 13.82 6.33 -11.47
N LYS A 271 14.87 5.56 -11.19
CA LYS A 271 15.69 4.87 -12.22
C LYS A 271 14.98 3.63 -12.79
N TYR A 272 14.21 2.93 -11.97
CA TYR A 272 13.63 1.61 -12.24
C TYR A 272 12.15 1.57 -11.84
N PRO A 273 11.23 1.98 -12.73
CA PRO A 273 9.81 2.10 -12.43
C PRO A 273 9.10 0.82 -11.98
N GLU A 274 9.59 -0.36 -12.36
CA GLU A 274 9.11 -1.68 -11.94
C GLU A 274 9.27 -1.97 -10.46
N LEU A 275 10.10 -1.18 -9.78
CA LEU A 275 10.26 -1.21 -8.34
C LEU A 275 9.25 -0.35 -7.60
N ARG A 276 8.38 0.40 -8.31
CA ARG A 276 7.37 1.29 -7.73
C ARG A 276 6.24 0.50 -7.09
N GLU A 277 5.51 1.18 -6.23
CA GLU A 277 4.55 0.60 -5.29
C GLU A 277 3.27 0.06 -5.92
N TYR A 278 2.78 0.70 -6.98
CA TYR A 278 1.45 0.42 -7.52
C TYR A 278 1.48 0.17 -9.02
N ILE A 279 0.61 -0.74 -9.48
CA ILE A 279 0.38 -1.05 -10.89
C ILE A 279 -0.99 -0.51 -11.27
N LEU A 280 -1.09 0.20 -12.38
CA LEU A 280 -2.34 0.56 -13.06
C LEU A 280 -2.25 0.12 -14.52
N VAL A 281 -3.25 -0.59 -15.01
CA VAL A 281 -3.33 -1.07 -16.39
C VAL A 281 -4.70 -0.73 -16.96
N VAL A 282 -4.71 -0.29 -18.23
CA VAL A 282 -5.94 -0.14 -19.00
C VAL A 282 -5.93 -1.14 -20.15
N SER A 283 -7.00 -1.91 -20.28
CA SER A 283 -7.15 -2.93 -21.31
C SER A 283 -8.51 -2.88 -22.00
N GLN A 284 -8.59 -3.51 -23.17
CA GLN A 284 -9.79 -3.60 -23.99
C GLN A 284 -9.90 -5.00 -24.59
N LYS A 285 -11.12 -5.45 -24.87
CA LYS A 285 -11.35 -6.70 -25.61
C LYS A 285 -10.60 -6.69 -26.94
N ASN A 286 -9.86 -7.77 -27.20
CA ASN A 286 -9.13 -7.94 -28.45
C ASN A 286 -10.06 -8.48 -29.54
N LYS A 287 -9.93 -7.96 -30.76
CA LYS A 287 -10.69 -8.44 -31.95
C LYS A 287 -10.06 -9.69 -32.59
N HIS A 288 -8.83 -10.02 -32.22
CA HIS A 288 -8.08 -11.17 -32.72
C HIS A 288 -7.83 -12.20 -31.60
N ASP A 289 -7.53 -13.43 -31.98
CA ASP A 289 -7.19 -14.49 -31.03
C ASP A 289 -5.77 -14.30 -30.47
N ASP A 290 -5.61 -14.50 -29.17
CA ASP A 290 -4.36 -14.48 -28.38
C ASP A 290 -3.58 -13.15 -28.38
N CYS A 291 -3.81 -12.34 -27.34
CA CYS A 291 -3.06 -11.11 -27.07
C CYS A 291 -1.84 -11.32 -26.15
N TYR A 292 -1.49 -12.55 -25.72
CA TYR A 292 -0.47 -12.75 -24.68
C TYR A 292 0.92 -12.27 -25.13
N ALA A 293 1.33 -12.60 -26.36
CA ALA A 293 2.61 -12.15 -26.89
C ALA A 293 2.68 -10.63 -27.06
N GLU A 294 1.56 -9.99 -27.41
CA GLU A 294 1.46 -8.54 -27.55
C GLU A 294 1.51 -7.83 -26.19
N ASN A 295 0.71 -8.30 -25.21
CA ASN A 295 0.74 -7.80 -23.84
C ASN A 295 2.13 -7.92 -23.23
N ARG A 296 2.81 -9.07 -23.43
CA ARG A 296 4.20 -9.22 -23.00
C ARG A 296 5.12 -8.21 -23.65
N ARG A 297 5.01 -7.93 -24.95
CA ARG A 297 5.86 -6.92 -25.61
C ARG A 297 5.62 -5.50 -25.08
N ILE A 298 4.36 -5.16 -24.78
CA ILE A 298 4.01 -3.85 -24.18
C ILE A 298 4.68 -3.69 -22.81
N ILE A 299 4.71 -4.77 -22.02
CA ILE A 299 5.31 -4.79 -20.68
C ILE A 299 6.85 -4.97 -20.72
N GLN A 300 7.41 -5.67 -21.71
CA GLN A 300 8.83 -6.07 -21.79
C GLN A 300 9.83 -4.90 -21.97
N ASN A 301 9.38 -3.67 -22.18
CA ASN A 301 10.26 -2.49 -22.13
C ASN A 301 10.85 -2.23 -20.71
N ILE A 302 10.56 -3.11 -19.75
CA ILE A 302 11.04 -3.09 -18.35
C ILE A 302 12.40 -3.82 -18.16
N ASP A 303 12.92 -4.55 -19.16
CA ASP A 303 14.07 -5.45 -18.97
C ASP A 303 15.48 -4.82 -18.92
N ASN A 304 15.60 -3.49 -18.78
CA ASN A 304 16.91 -2.83 -18.58
C ASN A 304 17.35 -2.74 -17.11
N PHE A 305 16.68 -3.46 -16.21
CA PHE A 305 17.09 -3.51 -14.81
C PHE A 305 18.43 -4.25 -14.67
N ASP A 306 19.47 -3.54 -14.25
CA ASP A 306 20.74 -4.15 -13.88
C ASP A 306 20.60 -4.84 -12.51
N TYR A 307 20.01 -6.03 -12.54
CA TYR A 307 19.80 -6.88 -11.36
C TYR A 307 21.11 -7.10 -10.61
N TYR A 308 22.23 -7.27 -11.31
CA TYR A 308 23.52 -7.52 -10.70
C TYR A 308 23.98 -6.32 -9.89
N SER A 309 23.98 -5.12 -10.48
CA SER A 309 24.37 -3.91 -9.76
C SER A 309 23.43 -3.63 -8.59
N PHE A 310 22.12 -3.77 -8.79
CA PHE A 310 21.13 -3.56 -7.72
C PHE A 310 21.35 -4.50 -6.52
N TYR A 311 21.35 -5.82 -6.75
CA TYR A 311 21.51 -6.78 -5.67
C TYR A 311 22.90 -6.70 -5.03
N SER A 312 23.94 -6.40 -5.81
CA SER A 312 25.30 -6.21 -5.28
C SER A 312 25.39 -4.98 -4.36
N GLU A 313 24.81 -3.85 -4.77
CA GLU A 313 24.75 -2.64 -3.94
C GLU A 313 23.94 -2.91 -2.67
N MET A 314 22.83 -3.63 -2.78
CA MET A 314 21.98 -3.96 -1.63
C MET A 314 22.69 -4.86 -0.62
N LEU A 315 23.37 -5.92 -1.09
CA LEU A 315 24.17 -6.81 -0.25
C LEU A 315 25.34 -6.07 0.41
N PHE A 316 25.99 -5.17 -0.33
CA PHE A 316 27.05 -4.34 0.20
C PHE A 316 26.56 -3.44 1.35
N LYS A 317 25.42 -2.75 1.16
CA LYS A 317 24.79 -1.93 2.20
C LYS A 317 24.33 -2.74 3.40
N GLN A 318 23.83 -3.97 3.18
CA GLN A 318 23.47 -4.87 4.28
C GLN A 318 24.71 -5.21 5.12
N LYS A 319 25.82 -5.59 4.49
CA LYS A 319 27.08 -5.87 5.20
C LYS A 319 27.58 -4.67 5.99
N GLN A 320 27.54 -3.46 5.41
CA GLN A 320 27.92 -2.24 6.13
C GLN A 320 27.07 -2.03 7.38
N LYS A 321 25.75 -2.24 7.31
CA LYS A 321 24.88 -2.14 8.48
C LYS A 321 25.17 -3.22 9.53
N GLU A 322 25.45 -4.45 9.11
CA GLU A 322 25.85 -5.54 10.00
C GLU A 322 27.17 -5.21 10.72
N GLU A 323 28.15 -4.65 10.00
CA GLU A 323 29.43 -4.20 10.57
C GLU A 323 29.25 -3.03 11.55
N GLU A 324 28.44 -2.02 11.21
CA GLU A 324 28.10 -0.91 12.10
C GLU A 324 27.39 -1.40 13.37
N MET A 325 26.46 -2.34 13.24
CA MET A 325 25.74 -2.92 14.37
C MET A 325 26.70 -3.70 15.28
N LEU A 326 27.57 -4.52 14.69
CA LEU A 326 28.59 -5.26 15.43
C LEU A 326 29.58 -4.33 16.13
N PHE A 327 29.96 -3.22 15.48
CA PHE A 327 30.80 -2.19 16.08
C PHE A 327 30.13 -1.52 17.28
N LYS A 328 28.87 -1.11 17.15
CA LYS A 328 28.08 -0.55 18.26
C LYS A 328 27.93 -1.56 19.40
N GLN A 329 27.70 -2.83 19.08
CA GLN A 329 27.62 -3.90 20.08
C GLN A 329 28.93 -4.02 20.86
N LYS A 330 30.08 -4.06 20.18
CA LYS A 330 31.40 -4.12 20.83
C LYS A 330 31.67 -2.92 21.74
N GLN A 331 31.38 -1.70 21.29
CA GLN A 331 31.53 -0.50 22.13
C GLN A 331 30.70 -0.60 23.42
N LYS A 332 29.49 -1.15 23.32
CA LYS A 332 28.58 -1.33 24.45
C LYS A 332 29.06 -2.45 25.39
N GLU A 333 29.59 -3.54 24.85
CA GLU A 333 30.24 -4.60 25.65
C GLU A 333 31.47 -4.07 26.42
N GLU A 334 32.29 -3.21 25.80
CA GLU A 334 33.41 -2.57 26.48
C GLU A 334 32.95 -1.66 27.64
N GLU A 335 31.88 -0.89 27.44
CA GLU A 335 31.29 -0.05 28.49
C GLU A 335 30.79 -0.87 29.67
N ILE A 336 30.06 -1.96 29.41
CA ILE A 336 29.58 -2.91 30.43
C ILE A 336 30.76 -3.54 31.19
N ASN A 337 31.79 -4.02 30.47
CA ASN A 337 32.95 -4.64 31.08
C ASN A 337 33.72 -3.65 31.98
N LYS A 338 33.80 -2.38 31.58
CA LYS A 338 34.43 -1.32 32.40
C LYS A 338 33.65 -1.05 33.69
N GLU A 339 32.31 -0.98 33.62
CA GLU A 339 31.47 -0.84 34.80
C GLU A 339 31.57 -2.06 35.73
N MET A 340 31.55 -3.28 35.17
CA MET A 340 31.75 -4.51 35.94
C MET A 340 33.11 -4.55 36.64
N GLY A 341 34.18 -4.13 35.96
CA GLY A 341 35.52 -4.04 36.54
C GLY A 341 35.58 -3.06 37.72
N ALA A 342 34.96 -1.89 37.59
CA ALA A 342 34.87 -0.91 38.67
C ALA A 342 34.11 -1.47 39.89
N LEU A 343 32.99 -2.17 39.65
CA LEU A 343 32.22 -2.83 40.70
C LEU A 343 33.01 -3.94 41.42
N LEU A 344 33.75 -4.77 40.69
CA LEU A 344 34.60 -5.82 41.26
C LEU A 344 35.75 -5.24 42.11
N PHE A 345 36.32 -4.11 41.69
CA PHE A 345 37.31 -3.39 42.48
C PHE A 345 36.71 -2.86 43.79
N GLU A 346 35.56 -2.17 43.71
CA GLU A 346 34.85 -1.68 44.90
C GLU A 346 34.44 -2.84 45.84
N LEU A 347 34.05 -4.00 45.29
CA LEU A 347 33.72 -5.22 46.04
C LEU A 347 34.93 -5.82 46.77
N ASN A 348 36.10 -5.86 46.13
CA ASN A 348 37.31 -6.39 46.76
C ASN A 348 37.82 -5.49 47.90
N ASP A 349 37.61 -4.18 47.78
CA ASP A 349 37.93 -3.17 48.80
C ASP A 349 37.01 -3.24 50.05
N ILE A 350 36.02 -4.14 50.06
CA ILE A 350 35.14 -4.37 51.23
C ILE A 350 35.86 -5.10 52.37
N LYS A 351 36.85 -5.94 52.07
CA LYS A 351 37.50 -6.79 53.09
C LYS A 351 38.18 -5.99 54.21
N GLU A 352 38.38 -4.67 54.03
CA GLU A 352 39.00 -3.78 55.01
C GLU A 352 38.05 -2.71 55.59
N LYS A 353 36.75 -2.74 55.25
CA LYS A 353 35.79 -1.68 55.61
C LYS A 353 34.91 -2.03 56.80
N ASN A 354 34.56 -1.02 57.60
CA ASN A 354 33.67 -1.19 58.75
C ASN A 354 32.18 -1.34 58.34
N VAL A 355 31.34 -1.81 59.26
CA VAL A 355 29.91 -2.12 59.03
C VAL A 355 29.11 -0.95 58.42
N PHE A 356 29.46 0.29 58.74
CA PHE A 356 28.78 1.48 58.20
C PHE A 356 29.14 1.76 56.74
N GLN A 357 30.40 1.56 56.37
CA GLN A 357 30.88 1.65 54.99
C GLN A 357 30.30 0.53 54.13
N LEU A 358 30.09 -0.66 54.71
CA LEU A 358 29.43 -1.79 54.06
C LEU A 358 27.98 -1.48 53.66
N PHE A 359 27.22 -0.85 54.57
CA PHE A 359 25.82 -0.47 54.32
C PHE A 359 25.68 0.56 53.19
N ARG A 360 26.53 1.60 53.20
CA ARG A 360 26.56 2.61 52.14
C ARG A 360 26.93 2.02 50.79
N PHE A 361 27.85 1.05 50.79
CA PHE A 361 28.28 0.34 49.59
C PHE A 361 27.17 -0.56 49.01
N LEU A 362 26.48 -1.33 49.85
CA LEU A 362 25.34 -2.16 49.43
C LEU A 362 24.22 -1.33 48.80
N TYR A 363 23.90 -0.16 49.37
CA TYR A 363 22.92 0.75 48.79
C TYR A 363 23.36 1.30 47.42
N GLN A 364 24.64 1.63 47.25
CA GLN A 364 25.17 2.07 45.96
C GLN A 364 25.18 0.95 44.91
N LEU A 365 25.46 -0.29 45.31
CA LEU A 365 25.36 -1.47 44.47
C LEU A 365 23.93 -1.71 43.98
N GLU A 366 22.93 -1.58 44.85
CA GLU A 366 21.52 -1.76 44.50
C GLU A 366 21.06 -0.71 43.47
N VAL A 367 21.45 0.56 43.66
CA VAL A 367 21.16 1.64 42.71
C VAL A 367 21.87 1.40 41.36
N LYS A 368 23.13 0.93 41.37
CA LYS A 368 23.85 0.57 40.13
C LYS A 368 23.22 -0.64 39.43
N ALA A 369 22.82 -1.68 40.17
CA ALA A 369 22.15 -2.86 39.64
C ALA A 369 20.78 -2.53 39.02
N GLN A 370 20.02 -1.61 39.63
CA GLN A 370 18.78 -1.10 39.07
C GLN A 370 19.03 -0.35 37.76
N LYS A 371 20.08 0.48 37.67
CA LYS A 371 20.47 1.14 36.40
C LYS A 371 20.85 0.14 35.31
N ILE A 372 21.63 -0.89 35.64
CA ILE A 372 22.00 -1.95 34.70
C ILE A 372 20.75 -2.72 34.21
N ASN A 373 19.83 -3.08 35.11
CA ASN A 373 18.56 -3.71 34.71
C ASN A 373 17.69 -2.80 33.85
N GLN A 374 17.64 -1.50 34.14
CA GLN A 374 16.93 -0.53 33.32
C GLN A 374 17.55 -0.40 31.92
N PHE A 375 18.89 -0.48 31.85
CA PHE A 375 19.67 -0.45 30.62
C PHE A 375 19.50 -1.73 29.78
N ILE A 376 19.49 -2.91 30.40
CA ILE A 376 19.19 -4.20 29.75
C ILE A 376 17.75 -4.21 29.20
N ASN A 377 16.79 -3.66 29.95
CA ASN A 377 15.41 -3.54 29.47
C ASN A 377 15.25 -2.56 28.30
N GLN A 378 16.11 -1.54 28.19
CA GLN A 378 16.16 -0.67 27.00
C GLN A 378 16.78 -1.39 25.80
N LEU A 379 17.77 -2.26 26.02
CA LEU A 379 18.41 -3.10 24.99
C LEU A 379 17.48 -4.17 24.39
N ILE A 380 16.52 -4.68 25.16
CA ILE A 380 15.53 -5.67 24.67
C ILE A 380 14.41 -5.00 23.85
N LYS A 381 14.21 -3.69 24.01
CA LYS A 381 13.09 -2.94 23.41
C LYS A 381 13.42 -2.14 22.16
N GLY A 382 14.69 -1.94 21.81
CA GLY A 382 15.13 -1.21 20.63
C GLY A 382 16.04 -2.06 19.76
#